data_AF-A0A7K2VY64-F1
#
_entry.id   AF-A0A7K2VY64-F1
#
_cell.length_a   1.000
_cell.length_b   1.000
_cell.length_c   1.000
_cell.angle_alpha   90.00
_cell.angle_beta   90.00
_cell.angle_gamma   90.00
#
_symmetry.space_group_name_H-M   'P 1'
#
loop_
_entity.id
_entity.type
_entity.pdbx_description
1 polymer ?
#
loop_
_entity_poly.entity_id
_entity_poly.type
_entity_poly.pdbx_seq_one_letter_code
_entity_poly.pdbx_strand_id
1 'polypeptide(L)'
;ESTHRTPLLHGRTSPDAALVTADPAARPIDIGLSLATSRALFEHRAVVVPPAGTDPLEALRAVAADGPSGIVARGVADVAGRTVFVFPGQGSQWAGMGARLLDESPVFAERIAECAAALAEFTDWNLIDVLRGVEGAPTLERVDVVQPASFAVMVSLAAVWRAQGVEPDAVVGHSQGEIAA
;
A
#
# COMPACT_ATOMS: atom_id res chain seq x y z
N GLU A 1 -21.95 -40.07 -11.99
CA GLU A 1 -20.64 -39.54 -12.39
C GLU A 1 -20.76 -38.04 -12.66
N SER A 2 -20.19 -37.21 -11.78
CA SER A 2 -20.24 -35.75 -11.87
C SER A 2 -18.93 -35.26 -12.45
N THR A 3 -18.93 -34.82 -13.70
CA THR A 3 -17.77 -34.23 -14.38
C THR A 3 -17.64 -32.76 -14.00
N HIS A 4 -16.91 -32.48 -12.92
CA HIS A 4 -16.28 -31.18 -12.69
C HIS A 4 -15.15 -31.00 -13.72
N ARG A 5 -15.40 -30.17 -14.74
CA ARG A 5 -14.32 -29.60 -15.57
C ARG A 5 -14.12 -28.14 -15.20
N THR A 6 -13.10 -27.92 -14.37
CA THR A 6 -12.50 -26.61 -14.11
C THR A 6 -11.89 -26.08 -15.42
N PRO A 7 -12.19 -24.85 -15.88
CA PRO A 7 -11.44 -24.27 -16.98
C PRO A 7 -10.04 -23.89 -16.50
N LEU A 8 -9.03 -24.43 -17.17
CA LEU A 8 -7.62 -24.09 -17.00
C LEU A 8 -7.36 -22.69 -17.58
N LEU A 9 -6.72 -21.82 -16.81
CA LEU A 9 -6.25 -20.52 -17.27
C LEU A 9 -4.74 -20.60 -17.55
N HIS A 10 -4.38 -20.62 -18.83
CA HIS A 10 -3.03 -20.37 -19.33
C HIS A 10 -3.00 -18.96 -19.92
N GLY A 11 -2.26 -18.05 -19.30
CA GLY A 11 -1.99 -16.73 -19.85
C GLY A 11 -0.49 -16.56 -20.05
N ARG A 12 -0.01 -16.83 -21.26
CA ARG A 12 1.25 -16.26 -21.75
C ARG A 12 0.98 -14.81 -22.14
N THR A 13 1.97 -13.93 -21.98
CA THR A 13 2.00 -12.55 -22.46
C THR A 13 2.09 -12.51 -24.00
N SER A 14 1.09 -13.05 -24.67
CA SER A 14 0.89 -12.94 -26.11
C SER A 14 -0.37 -12.09 -26.34
N PRO A 15 -0.47 -11.34 -27.44
CA PRO A 15 -1.64 -10.51 -27.74
C PRO A 15 -2.97 -11.30 -27.84
N ASP A 16 -2.91 -12.63 -27.86
CA ASP A 16 -4.05 -13.56 -27.79
C ASP A 16 -4.37 -14.03 -26.36
N ALA A 17 -4.16 -13.19 -25.34
CA ALA A 17 -4.70 -13.45 -24.02
C ALA A 17 -6.23 -13.31 -24.08
N ALA A 18 -6.94 -14.43 -24.23
CA ALA A 18 -8.38 -14.48 -24.14
C ALA A 18 -8.80 -13.81 -22.82
N LEU A 19 -9.42 -12.63 -22.91
CA LEU A 19 -10.10 -12.01 -21.79
C LEU A 19 -11.11 -13.03 -21.30
N VAL A 20 -10.86 -13.59 -20.12
CA VAL A 20 -11.84 -14.40 -19.42
C VAL A 20 -13.08 -13.54 -19.29
N THR A 21 -14.20 -13.97 -19.86
CA THR A 21 -15.50 -13.45 -19.47
C THR A 21 -15.64 -13.75 -17.99
N ALA A 22 -15.37 -12.75 -17.15
CA ALA A 22 -15.58 -12.87 -15.73
C ALA A 22 -17.05 -13.26 -15.52
N ASP A 23 -17.27 -14.30 -14.73
CA ASP A 23 -18.61 -14.52 -14.17
C ASP A 23 -19.00 -13.21 -13.47
N PRO A 24 -20.08 -12.52 -13.88
CA PRO A 24 -20.48 -11.25 -13.27
C PRO A 24 -20.82 -11.39 -11.78
N ALA A 25 -21.03 -12.62 -11.28
CA ALA A 25 -21.19 -12.89 -9.86
C ALA A 25 -19.87 -13.05 -9.09
N ALA A 26 -18.72 -13.19 -9.76
CA ALA A 26 -17.43 -13.39 -9.11
C ALA A 26 -16.97 -12.10 -8.42
N ARG A 27 -16.72 -12.18 -7.11
CA ARG A 27 -16.27 -11.03 -6.34
C ARG A 27 -14.79 -10.75 -6.63
N PRO A 28 -14.38 -9.48 -6.79
CA PRO A 28 -12.98 -9.13 -7.07
C PRO A 28 -11.99 -9.70 -6.05
N ILE A 29 -12.37 -9.76 -4.77
CA ILE A 29 -11.53 -10.33 -3.71
C ILE A 29 -11.24 -11.83 -3.90
N ASP A 30 -12.23 -12.60 -4.36
CA ASP A 30 -12.09 -14.04 -4.57
C ASP A 30 -11.21 -14.31 -5.80
N ILE A 31 -11.35 -13.48 -6.84
CA ILE A 31 -10.50 -13.50 -8.03
C ILE A 31 -9.05 -13.20 -7.62
N GLY A 32 -8.82 -12.11 -6.90
CA GLY A 32 -7.48 -11.71 -6.44
C GLY A 32 -6.81 -12.78 -5.58
N LEU A 33 -7.53 -13.31 -4.60
CA LEU A 33 -7.04 -14.40 -3.74
C LEU A 33 -6.67 -15.64 -4.57
N SER A 34 -7.55 -16.05 -5.48
CA SER A 34 -7.32 -17.22 -6.34
C SER A 34 -6.09 -17.04 -7.23
N LEU A 35 -5.93 -15.86 -7.83
CA LEU A 35 -4.77 -15.53 -8.66
C LEU A 35 -3.47 -15.54 -7.84
N ALA A 36 -3.49 -15.01 -6.62
CA ALA A 36 -2.31 -14.89 -5.77
C ALA A 36 -1.87 -16.24 -5.14
N THR A 37 -2.80 -17.14 -4.84
CA THR A 37 -2.52 -18.32 -4.00
C THR A 37 -2.64 -19.68 -4.70
N SER A 38 -3.36 -19.75 -5.83
CA SER A 38 -3.69 -21.03 -6.48
C SER A 38 -3.11 -21.21 -7.87
N ARG A 39 -2.30 -20.26 -8.34
CA ARG A 39 -1.69 -20.27 -9.67
C ARG A 39 -0.17 -20.24 -9.57
N ALA A 40 0.48 -20.82 -10.57
CA ALA A 40 1.93 -20.70 -10.71
C ALA A 40 2.30 -19.23 -10.95
N LEU A 41 3.34 -18.77 -10.26
CA LEU A 41 3.90 -17.43 -10.44
C LEU A 41 5.02 -17.47 -11.48
N PHE A 42 4.86 -16.70 -12.55
CA PHE A 42 5.88 -16.52 -13.59
C PHE A 42 6.77 -15.30 -13.29
N GLU A 43 7.83 -15.14 -14.07
CA GLU A 43 8.80 -14.03 -13.94
C GLU A 43 8.16 -12.68 -14.26
N HIS A 44 7.44 -12.59 -15.38
CA HIS A 44 6.70 -11.37 -15.72
C HIS A 44 5.40 -11.30 -14.93
N ARG A 45 5.27 -10.24 -14.12
CA ARG A 45 4.13 -10.07 -13.20
C ARG A 45 3.46 -8.72 -13.41
N ALA A 46 2.14 -8.72 -13.21
CA ALA A 46 1.33 -7.52 -13.15
C ALA A 46 0.37 -7.59 -11.96
N VAL A 47 0.23 -6.48 -11.24
CA VAL A 47 -0.74 -6.32 -10.16
C VAL A 47 -1.59 -5.09 -10.49
N VAL A 48 -2.91 -5.20 -10.30
CA VAL A 48 -3.85 -4.10 -10.50
C VAL A 48 -4.43 -3.68 -9.16
N VAL A 49 -4.31 -2.39 -8.85
CA VAL A 49 -4.88 -1.76 -7.65
C VAL A 49 -5.81 -0.63 -8.11
N PRO A 50 -7.05 -0.97 -8.51
CA PRO A 50 -7.97 0.03 -9.00
C PRO A 50 -8.64 0.78 -7.83
N PRO A 51 -9.13 2.01 -8.06
CA PRO A 51 -10.01 2.69 -7.13
C PRO A 51 -11.23 1.84 -6.74
N ALA A 52 -11.81 2.14 -5.58
CA ALA A 52 -13.06 1.51 -5.17
C ALA A 52 -14.16 1.77 -6.21
N GLY A 53 -14.88 0.70 -6.59
CA GLY A 53 -15.98 0.77 -7.55
C GLY A 53 -15.58 0.70 -9.02
N THR A 54 -14.29 0.59 -9.35
CA THR A 54 -13.85 0.34 -10.74
C THR A 54 -14.35 -1.01 -11.25
N ASP A 55 -14.79 -1.05 -12.51
CA ASP A 55 -15.17 -2.29 -13.21
C ASP A 55 -13.94 -3.22 -13.32
N PRO A 56 -14.00 -4.46 -12.80
CA PRO A 56 -12.92 -5.43 -12.92
C PRO A 56 -12.45 -5.67 -14.36
N LEU A 57 -13.34 -5.56 -15.35
CA LEU A 57 -12.96 -5.69 -16.76
C LEU A 57 -12.16 -4.49 -17.26
N GLU A 58 -12.46 -3.28 -16.79
CA GLU A 58 -11.66 -2.09 -17.08
C GLU A 58 -10.25 -2.23 -16.50
N ALA A 59 -10.15 -2.67 -15.24
CA ALA A 59 -8.88 -2.96 -14.57
C ALA A 59 -8.04 -4.00 -15.33
N LEU A 60 -8.67 -5.06 -15.85
CA LEU A 60 -7.98 -6.09 -16.64
C LEU A 60 -7.55 -5.60 -18.03
N ARG A 61 -8.39 -4.79 -18.72
CA ARG A 61 -8.02 -4.16 -19.99
C ARG A 61 -6.80 -3.26 -19.84
N ALA A 62 -6.66 -2.57 -18.70
CA ALA A 62 -5.49 -1.76 -18.41
C ALA A 62 -4.19 -2.58 -18.35
N VAL A 63 -4.25 -3.86 -17.96
CA VAL A 63 -3.10 -4.79 -18.01
C VAL A 63 -2.74 -5.13 -19.45
N ALA A 64 -3.74 -5.45 -20.27
CA ALA A 64 -3.57 -5.87 -21.66
C ALA A 64 -3.06 -4.76 -22.59
N ALA A 65 -3.38 -3.49 -22.29
CA ALA A 65 -2.99 -2.34 -23.13
C ALA A 65 -1.48 -2.02 -23.13
N ASP A 66 -0.68 -2.70 -22.29
CA ASP A 66 0.79 -2.59 -22.18
C ASP A 66 1.35 -1.15 -22.22
N GLY A 67 0.66 -0.23 -21.54
CA GLY A 67 1.00 1.18 -21.47
C GLY A 67 1.06 1.72 -20.03
N PRO A 68 1.49 2.99 -19.85
CA PRO A 68 1.49 3.65 -18.56
C PRO A 68 0.10 3.64 -17.94
N SER A 69 0.00 3.22 -16.68
CA SER A 69 -1.25 3.19 -15.95
C SER A 69 -0.99 3.50 -14.48
N GLY A 70 -1.81 4.37 -13.90
CA GLY A 70 -1.73 4.70 -12.47
C GLY A 70 -2.25 3.59 -11.54
N ILE A 71 -2.85 2.53 -12.10
CA ILE A 71 -3.46 1.44 -11.33
C ILE A 71 -2.77 0.08 -11.59
N VAL A 72 -1.81 0.01 -12.52
CA VAL A 72 -1.12 -1.24 -12.87
C VAL A 72 0.36 -1.13 -12.54
N ALA A 73 0.84 -1.98 -11.64
CA ALA A 73 2.26 -2.23 -11.41
C ALA A 73 2.70 -3.42 -12.26
N ARG A 74 3.79 -3.28 -13.03
CA ARG A 74 4.39 -4.34 -13.85
C ARG A 74 5.86 -4.50 -13.49
N GLY A 75 6.37 -5.71 -13.60
CA GLY A 75 7.79 -5.97 -13.39
C GLY A 75 8.20 -7.39 -13.76
N VAL A 76 9.51 -7.61 -13.74
CA VAL A 76 10.12 -8.94 -13.82
C VAL A 76 10.54 -9.31 -12.39
N ALA A 77 10.23 -10.53 -11.98
CA ALA A 77 10.63 -11.07 -10.69
C ALA A 77 12.06 -11.66 -10.77
N ASP A 78 13.02 -10.81 -11.10
CA ASP A 78 14.45 -11.13 -11.24
C ASP A 78 15.31 -10.59 -10.08
N VAL A 79 14.70 -9.83 -9.16
CA VAL A 79 15.36 -9.32 -7.97
C VAL A 79 15.29 -10.34 -6.85
N ALA A 80 16.43 -10.92 -6.52
CA ALA A 80 16.66 -11.63 -5.26
C ALA A 80 17.63 -10.82 -4.41
N GLY A 81 17.29 -10.55 -3.15
CA GLY A 81 18.18 -9.76 -2.30
C GLY A 81 17.56 -9.32 -0.99
N ARG A 82 18.33 -8.48 -0.29
CA ARG A 82 17.96 -7.86 0.97
C ARG A 82 17.07 -6.64 0.75
N THR A 83 16.15 -6.40 1.68
CA THR A 83 15.23 -5.25 1.69
C THR A 83 15.78 -4.13 2.58
N VAL A 84 15.69 -2.88 2.12
CA VAL A 84 16.08 -1.70 2.91
C VAL A 84 14.88 -0.78 3.04
N PHE A 85 14.53 -0.36 4.26
CA PHE A 85 13.56 0.70 4.47
C PHE A 85 14.26 2.06 4.49
N VAL A 86 13.72 3.00 3.72
CA VAL A 86 14.26 4.35 3.56
C VAL A 86 13.30 5.36 4.18
N PHE A 87 13.80 6.12 5.15
CA PHE A 87 13.03 7.09 5.91
C PHE A 87 13.44 8.51 5.49
N PRO A 88 12.58 9.24 4.74
CA PRO A 88 12.93 10.58 4.25
C PRO A 88 13.00 11.62 5.36
N GLY A 89 13.69 12.73 5.07
CA GLY A 89 13.66 13.93 5.89
C GLY A 89 12.39 14.75 5.68
N GLN A 90 12.48 16.06 5.87
CA GLN A 90 11.36 16.97 5.61
C GLN A 90 11.13 17.17 4.10
N GLY A 91 9.87 17.32 3.68
CA GLY A 91 9.49 17.66 2.31
C GLY A 91 8.45 16.73 1.67
N SER A 92 8.15 15.59 2.29
CA SER A 92 7.16 14.60 1.80
C SER A 92 5.78 14.74 2.46
N GLN A 93 5.64 15.62 3.46
CA GLN A 93 4.38 15.84 4.16
C GLN A 93 3.33 16.52 3.29
N TRP A 94 2.06 16.26 3.59
CA TRP A 94 0.92 16.93 2.99
C TRP A 94 -0.28 16.88 3.94
N ALA A 95 -1.21 17.84 3.81
CA ALA A 95 -2.39 17.92 4.67
C ALA A 95 -3.32 16.72 4.46
N GLY A 96 -3.62 15.97 5.53
CA GLY A 96 -4.40 14.73 5.45
C GLY A 96 -3.57 13.46 5.28
N MET A 97 -2.22 13.54 5.32
CA MET A 97 -1.37 12.36 5.25
C MET A 97 -1.72 11.34 6.34
N GLY A 98 -1.86 10.07 5.95
CA GLY A 98 -2.22 8.98 6.87
C GLY A 98 -3.67 8.97 7.35
N ALA A 99 -4.47 10.03 7.14
CA ALA A 99 -5.83 10.13 7.67
C ALA A 99 -6.73 8.96 7.23
N ARG A 100 -6.70 8.61 5.94
CA ARG A 100 -7.45 7.46 5.41
C ARG A 100 -6.96 6.13 5.99
N LEU A 101 -5.65 5.98 6.20
CA LEU A 101 -5.10 4.75 6.77
C LEU A 101 -5.45 4.54 8.24
N LEU A 102 -5.75 5.61 8.99
CA LEU A 102 -6.31 5.50 10.34
C LEU A 102 -7.65 4.74 10.35
N ASP A 103 -8.42 4.85 9.27
CA ASP A 103 -9.73 4.21 9.14
C ASP A 103 -9.64 2.82 8.47
N GLU A 104 -8.65 2.62 7.59
CA GLU A 104 -8.55 1.42 6.75
C GLU A 104 -7.52 0.38 7.21
N SER A 105 -6.55 0.76 8.04
CA SER A 105 -5.48 -0.13 8.51
C SER A 105 -5.41 -0.14 10.04
N PRO A 106 -5.88 -1.22 10.70
CA PRO A 106 -5.79 -1.36 12.15
C PRO A 106 -4.35 -1.26 12.66
N VAL A 107 -3.39 -1.85 11.93
CA VAL A 107 -1.95 -1.80 12.27
C VAL A 107 -1.43 -0.37 12.24
N PHE A 108 -1.83 0.41 11.23
CA PHE A 108 -1.44 1.81 11.14
C PHE A 108 -2.05 2.62 12.29
N ALA A 109 -3.34 2.44 12.55
CA ALA A 109 -4.06 3.16 13.61
C ALA A 109 -3.48 2.86 15.00
N GLU A 110 -3.19 1.60 15.30
CA GLU A 110 -2.56 1.18 16.55
C GLU A 110 -1.18 1.82 16.71
N ARG A 111 -0.34 1.76 15.67
CA ARG A 111 1.00 2.34 15.75
C ARG A 111 0.99 3.86 15.86
N ILE A 112 0.05 4.56 15.21
CA ILE A 112 -0.16 5.99 15.40
C ILE A 112 -0.60 6.30 16.83
N ALA A 113 -1.48 5.49 17.44
CA ALA A 113 -1.92 5.70 18.81
C ALA A 113 -0.75 5.57 19.80
N GLU A 114 0.14 4.60 19.60
CA GLU A 114 1.37 4.46 20.39
C GLU A 114 2.29 5.68 20.23
N CYS A 115 2.49 6.16 19.00
CA CYS A 115 3.25 7.39 18.74
C CYS A 115 2.60 8.62 19.40
N ALA A 116 1.27 8.74 19.32
CA ALA A 116 0.53 9.84 19.95
C ALA A 116 0.72 9.84 21.47
N ALA A 117 0.65 8.66 22.10
CA ALA A 117 0.87 8.52 23.54
C ALA A 117 2.31 8.90 23.93
N ALA A 118 3.31 8.48 23.15
CA ALA A 118 4.71 8.82 23.39
C ALA A 118 5.03 10.31 23.18
N LEU A 119 4.34 10.97 22.23
CA LEU A 119 4.54 12.39 21.94
C LEU A 119 3.79 13.32 22.91
N ALA A 120 2.74 12.83 23.58
CA ALA A 120 1.82 13.65 24.37
C ALA A 120 2.49 14.46 25.50
N GLU A 121 3.63 14.01 26.05
CA GLU A 121 4.37 14.78 27.06
C GLU A 121 5.21 15.93 26.48
N PHE A 122 5.49 15.89 25.17
CA PHE A 122 6.35 16.84 24.46
C PHE A 122 5.57 17.83 23.59
N THR A 123 4.27 17.62 23.40
CA THR A 123 3.42 18.40 22.49
C THR A 123 2.18 18.93 23.21
N ASP A 124 1.75 20.14 22.84
CA ASP A 124 0.51 20.77 23.33
C ASP A 124 -0.70 20.53 22.40
N TRP A 125 -0.56 19.63 21.43
CA TRP A 125 -1.57 19.32 20.41
C TRP A 125 -1.80 17.80 20.27
N ASN A 126 -2.91 17.43 19.64
CA ASN A 126 -3.28 16.03 19.39
C ASN A 126 -2.82 15.58 18.00
N LEU A 127 -2.00 14.52 17.95
CA LEU A 127 -1.46 13.99 16.69
C LEU A 127 -2.54 13.54 15.70
N ILE A 128 -3.58 12.85 16.17
CA ILE A 128 -4.65 12.35 15.31
C ILE A 128 -5.42 13.52 14.70
N ASP A 129 -5.68 14.57 15.48
CA ASP A 129 -6.36 15.78 15.00
C ASP A 129 -5.54 16.50 13.93
N VAL A 130 -4.20 16.59 14.12
CA VAL A 130 -3.28 17.13 13.10
C VAL A 130 -3.32 16.31 11.82
N LEU A 131 -3.25 14.98 11.90
CA LEU A 131 -3.26 14.12 10.71
C LEU A 131 -4.61 14.17 9.97
N ARG A 132 -5.72 14.29 10.71
CA ARG A 132 -7.07 14.44 10.13
C ARG A 132 -7.36 15.85 9.62
N GLY A 133 -6.53 16.84 9.96
CA GLY A 133 -6.77 18.24 9.62
C GLY A 133 -8.03 18.80 10.30
N VAL A 134 -8.28 18.40 11.56
CA VAL A 134 -9.41 18.90 12.35
C VAL A 134 -9.28 20.41 12.52
N GLU A 135 -10.39 21.13 12.40
CA GLU A 135 -10.42 22.58 12.62
C GLU A 135 -9.88 22.93 14.02
N GLY A 136 -8.91 23.85 14.08
CA GLY A 136 -8.24 24.24 15.32
C GLY A 136 -6.98 23.44 15.66
N ALA A 137 -6.72 22.31 14.98
CA ALA A 137 -5.42 21.64 15.08
C ALA A 137 -4.32 22.50 14.43
N PRO A 138 -3.08 22.49 14.95
CA PRO A 138 -2.01 23.28 14.37
C PRO A 138 -1.61 22.74 13.00
N THR A 139 -1.13 23.62 12.12
CA THR A 139 -0.81 23.27 10.73
C THR A 139 0.55 22.57 10.63
N LEU A 140 0.73 21.76 9.58
CA LEU A 140 2.01 21.14 9.21
C LEU A 140 3.05 22.17 8.68
N GLU A 141 2.76 23.47 8.72
CA GLU A 141 3.74 24.52 8.41
C GLU A 141 4.67 24.80 9.61
N ARG A 142 4.20 24.47 10.82
CA ARG A 142 4.98 24.54 12.05
C ARG A 142 5.96 23.39 12.13
N VAL A 143 7.25 23.70 12.28
CA VAL A 143 8.33 22.69 12.38
C VAL A 143 8.11 21.74 13.55
N ASP A 144 7.69 22.27 14.70
CA ASP A 144 7.39 21.51 15.90
C ASP A 144 6.15 20.61 15.79
N VAL A 145 5.37 20.73 14.71
CA VAL A 145 4.20 19.88 14.40
C VAL A 145 4.54 18.88 13.29
N VAL A 146 5.13 19.38 12.20
CA VAL A 146 5.41 18.57 11.00
C VAL A 146 6.44 17.49 11.26
N GLN A 147 7.47 17.76 12.07
CA GLN A 147 8.52 16.77 12.31
C GLN A 147 8.00 15.58 13.13
N PRO A 148 7.34 15.78 14.29
CA PRO A 148 6.80 14.65 15.05
C PRO A 148 5.66 13.93 14.32
N ALA A 149 4.80 14.65 13.58
CA ALA A 149 3.76 14.03 12.77
C ALA A 149 4.33 13.17 11.63
N SER A 150 5.38 13.64 10.95
CA SER A 150 6.05 12.88 9.89
C SER A 150 6.75 11.64 10.45
N PHE A 151 7.41 11.76 11.61
CA PHE A 151 7.97 10.62 12.33
C PHE A 151 6.93 9.55 12.61
N ALA A 152 5.79 9.93 13.20
CA ALA A 152 4.73 8.98 13.54
C ALA A 152 4.17 8.26 12.31
N VAL A 153 3.95 8.99 11.21
CA VAL A 153 3.50 8.41 9.93
C VAL A 153 4.53 7.43 9.37
N MET A 154 5.80 7.80 9.34
CA MET A 154 6.87 6.93 8.83
C MET A 154 6.99 5.63 9.62
N VAL A 155 7.02 5.71 10.95
CA VAL A 155 7.09 4.55 11.84
C VAL A 155 5.85 3.66 11.68
N SER A 156 4.67 4.26 11.50
CA SER A 156 3.41 3.52 11.32
C SER A 156 3.32 2.86 9.95
N LEU A 157 3.82 3.49 8.88
CA LEU A 157 3.94 2.86 7.56
C LEU A 157 4.93 1.69 7.57
N ALA A 158 6.05 1.82 8.29
CA ALA A 158 6.98 0.70 8.46
C ALA A 158 6.32 -0.48 9.19
N ALA A 159 5.49 -0.23 10.20
CA ALA A 159 4.71 -1.27 10.86
C ALA A 159 3.72 -1.96 9.90
N VAL A 160 3.04 -1.20 9.02
CA VAL A 160 2.16 -1.78 7.99
C VAL A 160 2.93 -2.70 7.05
N TRP A 161 4.10 -2.29 6.55
CA TRP A 161 4.93 -3.12 5.68
C TRP A 161 5.34 -4.43 6.34
N ARG A 162 5.79 -4.35 7.59
CA ARG A 162 6.17 -5.54 8.38
C ARG A 162 4.99 -6.48 8.62
N ALA A 163 3.80 -5.95 8.88
CA ALA A 163 2.58 -6.74 9.00
C ALA A 163 2.18 -7.48 7.71
N GLN A 164 2.65 -7.01 6.54
CA GLN A 164 2.49 -7.71 5.26
C GLN A 164 3.66 -8.69 4.95
N GLY A 165 4.53 -8.94 5.91
CA GLY A 165 5.68 -9.83 5.78
C GLY A 165 6.90 -9.22 5.07
N VAL A 166 6.90 -7.91 4.83
CA VAL A 166 8.07 -7.20 4.31
C VAL A 166 8.92 -6.74 5.49
N GLU A 167 9.98 -7.48 5.79
CA GLU A 167 10.92 -7.15 6.86
C GLU A 167 12.18 -6.48 6.28
N PRO A 168 12.67 -5.37 6.88
CA PRO A 168 13.92 -4.76 6.47
C PRO A 168 15.13 -5.53 6.98
N ASP A 169 16.11 -5.78 6.13
CA ASP A 169 17.45 -6.23 6.53
C ASP A 169 18.34 -5.06 6.98
N ALA A 170 17.98 -3.85 6.57
CA ALA A 170 18.61 -2.61 7.01
C ALA A 170 17.62 -1.45 6.91
N VAL A 171 17.92 -0.38 7.63
CA VAL A 171 17.19 0.89 7.61
C VAL A 171 18.18 2.02 7.31
N VAL A 172 17.71 3.04 6.61
CA VAL A 172 18.47 4.28 6.41
C VAL A 172 17.53 5.46 6.50
N GLY A 173 17.92 6.46 7.28
CA GLY A 173 17.19 7.72 7.41
C GLY A 173 17.98 8.88 6.86
N HIS A 174 17.28 9.88 6.31
CA HIS A 174 17.88 11.15 5.91
C HIS A 174 17.44 12.26 6.87
N SER A 175 18.39 12.89 7.57
CA SER A 175 18.10 13.97 8.53
C SER A 175 17.10 13.50 9.59
N GLN A 176 15.95 14.17 9.80
CA GLN A 176 14.94 13.72 10.77
C GLN A 176 14.44 12.28 10.53
N GLY A 177 14.56 11.77 9.29
CA GLY A 177 14.21 10.39 8.97
C GLY A 177 15.06 9.36 9.72
N GLU A 178 16.26 9.74 10.17
CA GLU A 178 17.13 8.89 11.00
C GLU A 178 16.52 8.59 12.38
N ILE A 179 15.59 9.43 12.86
CA ILE A 179 14.85 9.17 14.10
C ILE A 179 13.80 8.07 13.89
N ALA A 180 13.22 7.99 12.68
CA ALA A 180 12.22 6.98 12.33
C ALA A 180 12.83 5.64 11.91
N ALA A 181 14.05 5.66 11.37
CA ALA A 181 14.83 4.49 10.98
C ALA A 181 15.27 3.68 12.21
#